data_AF-Q58073-F1
#
_entry.id   AF-Q58073-F1
#
_cell.length_a   1.000
_cell.length_b   1.000
_cell.length_c   1.000
_cell.angle_alpha   90.00
_cell.angle_beta   90.00
_cell.angle_gamma   90.00
#
_symmetry.space_group_name_H-M   'P 1'
#
loop_
_entity.id
_entity.type
_entity.pdbx_description
1 polymer ?
#
loop_
_entity_poly.entity_id
_entity_poly.type
_entity_poly.pdbx_seq_one_letter_code
_entity_poly.pdbx_strand_id
1 'polypeptide(L)'
;MVSEIIKLIEEGKIEEVLKKVEEIKGDAQLEIIALTLIEKGYCDEAVKVAEKISSFGLKDEVLRKVAIAYIENGEIDKAMALVEKIKTETDLEKIAMKLIEIKKYREALKVAEKIKSRAIKEGILMAIINALLDELGK
;
A
#
# COMPACT_ATOMS: atom_id res chain seq x y z
N MET A 1 21.45 1.08 -14.45
CA MET A 1 20.79 -0.08 -13.84
C MET A 1 19.31 0.19 -13.61
N VAL A 2 18.90 1.14 -12.76
CA VAL A 2 17.46 1.46 -12.55
C VAL A 2 16.74 1.80 -13.87
N SER A 3 17.34 2.61 -14.74
CA SER A 3 16.77 2.93 -16.07
C SER A 3 16.53 1.70 -16.95
N GLU A 4 17.41 0.71 -16.88
CA GLU A 4 17.26 -0.55 -17.61
C GLU A 4 16.11 -1.38 -17.02
N ILE A 5 16.00 -1.43 -15.68
CA ILE A 5 14.91 -2.11 -15.00
C ILE A 5 13.56 -1.46 -15.35
N ILE A 6 13.48 -0.12 -15.37
CA ILE A 6 12.26 0.62 -15.78
C ILE A 6 11.85 0.22 -17.20
N LYS A 7 12.80 0.19 -18.14
CA LYS A 7 12.51 -0.26 -19.51
C LYS A 7 11.97 -1.71 -19.54
N LEU A 8 12.52 -2.61 -18.74
CA LEU A 8 12.01 -3.99 -18.65
C LEU A 8 10.60 -4.05 -18.07
N ILE A 9 10.25 -3.17 -17.12
CA ILE A 9 8.87 -3.05 -16.61
C ILE A 9 7.93 -2.58 -17.73
N GLU A 10 8.34 -1.58 -18.50
CA GLU A 10 7.56 -1.07 -19.65
C GLU A 10 7.35 -2.13 -20.74
N GLU A 11 8.34 -3.01 -20.94
CA GLU A 11 8.26 -4.15 -21.84
C GLU A 11 7.52 -5.36 -21.25
N GLY A 12 7.07 -5.29 -19.99
CA GLY A 12 6.39 -6.38 -19.29
C GLY A 12 7.28 -7.58 -18.95
N LYS A 13 8.61 -7.43 -19.00
CA LYS A 13 9.60 -8.48 -18.71
C LYS A 13 9.86 -8.65 -17.22
N ILE A 14 8.80 -8.92 -16.47
CA ILE A 14 8.80 -8.86 -15.01
C ILE A 14 9.70 -9.91 -14.34
N GLU A 15 9.88 -11.08 -14.96
CA GLU A 15 10.85 -12.06 -14.45
C GLU A 15 12.30 -11.53 -14.49
N GLU A 16 12.66 -10.79 -15.54
CA GLU A 16 13.98 -10.18 -15.67
C GLU A 16 14.15 -9.01 -14.69
N VAL A 17 13.08 -8.21 -14.48
CA VAL A 17 13.02 -7.17 -13.45
C VAL A 17 13.37 -7.76 -12.08
N LEU A 18 12.68 -8.83 -11.67
CA LEU A 18 12.88 -9.44 -10.35
C LEU A 18 14.29 -10.02 -10.19
N LYS A 19 14.86 -10.63 -11.23
CA LYS A 19 16.25 -11.11 -11.20
C LYS A 19 17.23 -9.96 -10.99
N LYS A 20 17.08 -8.84 -11.71
CA LYS A 20 17.96 -7.67 -11.58
C LYS A 20 17.78 -6.96 -10.23
N VAL A 21 16.57 -6.96 -9.68
CA VAL A 21 16.28 -6.40 -8.35
C VAL A 21 17.09 -7.12 -7.25
N GLU A 22 17.43 -8.40 -7.41
CA GLU A 22 18.27 -9.13 -6.45
C GLU A 22 19.64 -8.48 -6.22
N GLU A 23 20.18 -7.78 -7.23
CA GLU A 23 21.49 -7.13 -7.18
C GLU A 23 21.44 -5.70 -6.62
N ILE A 24 20.24 -5.14 -6.46
CA ILE A 24 20.05 -3.77 -5.95
C ILE A 24 20.20 -3.75 -4.43
N LYS A 25 21.14 -2.94 -3.94
CA LYS A 25 21.38 -2.77 -2.49
C LYS A 25 20.78 -1.51 -1.89
N GLY A 26 20.40 -0.54 -2.72
CA GLY A 26 19.97 0.77 -2.24
C GLY A 26 18.46 0.89 -2.17
N ASP A 27 17.96 1.26 -1.00
CA ASP A 27 16.54 1.40 -0.71
C ASP A 27 15.84 2.41 -1.63
N ALA A 28 16.49 3.53 -1.97
CA ALA A 28 15.94 4.52 -2.90
C ALA A 28 15.75 3.95 -4.32
N GLN A 29 16.67 3.09 -4.79
CA GLN A 29 16.49 2.41 -6.07
C GLN A 29 15.35 1.39 -6.02
N LEU A 30 15.26 0.63 -4.92
CA LEU A 30 14.16 -0.33 -4.72
C LEU A 30 12.81 0.37 -4.66
N GLU A 31 12.72 1.51 -3.96
CA GLU A 31 11.52 2.34 -3.93
C GLU A 31 11.11 2.76 -5.34
N ILE A 32 12.00 3.39 -6.12
CA ILE A 32 11.69 3.82 -7.49
C ILE A 32 11.13 2.65 -8.33
N ILE A 33 11.78 1.49 -8.26
CA ILE A 33 11.36 0.29 -9.01
C ILE A 33 9.96 -0.17 -8.54
N ALA A 34 9.73 -0.24 -7.23
CA ALA A 34 8.44 -0.65 -6.68
C ALA A 34 7.32 0.32 -7.07
N LEU A 35 7.60 1.64 -7.06
CA LEU A 35 6.63 2.66 -7.49
C LEU A 35 6.31 2.54 -8.98
N THR A 36 7.31 2.33 -9.83
CA THR A 36 7.08 2.08 -11.26
C THR A 36 6.28 0.80 -11.51
N LEU A 37 6.51 -0.27 -10.74
CA LEU A 37 5.70 -1.50 -10.82
C LEU A 37 4.23 -1.23 -10.46
N ILE A 38 3.96 -0.46 -9.40
CA ILE A 38 2.60 -0.05 -9.02
C ILE A 38 1.93 0.73 -10.16
N GLU A 39 2.61 1.73 -10.72
CA GLU A 39 2.09 2.56 -11.81
C GLU A 39 1.73 1.75 -13.06
N LYS A 40 2.41 0.62 -13.29
CA LYS A 40 2.15 -0.29 -14.41
C LYS A 40 1.21 -1.45 -14.08
N GLY A 41 0.67 -1.49 -12.86
CA GLY A 41 -0.28 -2.51 -12.41
C GLY A 41 0.35 -3.81 -11.91
N TYR A 42 1.68 -3.91 -11.85
CA TYR A 42 2.42 -5.07 -11.34
C TYR A 42 2.51 -5.05 -9.80
N CYS A 43 1.36 -5.02 -9.13
CA CYS A 43 1.27 -4.81 -7.68
C CYS A 43 1.90 -5.98 -6.89
N ASP A 44 1.70 -7.23 -7.33
CA ASP A 44 2.27 -8.41 -6.67
C ASP A 44 3.80 -8.38 -6.68
N GLU A 45 4.41 -7.88 -7.76
CA GLU A 45 5.84 -7.71 -7.86
C GLU A 45 6.34 -6.49 -7.11
N ALA A 46 5.57 -5.41 -7.08
CA ALA A 46 5.88 -4.27 -6.21
C ALA A 46 5.99 -4.68 -4.73
N VAL A 47 5.14 -5.62 -4.25
CA VAL A 47 5.30 -6.19 -2.90
C VAL A 47 6.66 -6.87 -2.73
N LYS A 48 7.08 -7.71 -3.70
CA LYS A 48 8.38 -8.42 -3.63
C LYS A 48 9.55 -7.44 -3.56
N VAL A 49 9.49 -6.35 -4.32
CA VAL A 49 10.52 -5.30 -4.29
C VAL A 49 10.47 -4.52 -2.97
N ALA A 50 9.28 -4.15 -2.48
CA ALA A 50 9.10 -3.45 -1.21
C ALA A 50 9.66 -4.25 -0.01
N GLU A 51 9.50 -5.58 -0.03
CA GLU A 51 9.99 -6.45 1.04
C GLU A 51 11.52 -6.45 1.20
N LYS A 52 12.26 -6.07 0.14
CA LYS A 52 13.73 -5.93 0.14
C LYS A 52 14.23 -4.61 0.71
N ILE A 53 13.37 -3.61 0.85
CA ILE A 53 13.73 -2.30 1.42
C ILE A 53 14.08 -2.49 2.90
N SER A 54 15.28 -2.04 3.28
CA SER A 54 15.80 -2.20 4.64
C SER A 54 15.28 -1.13 5.59
N SER A 55 15.13 0.11 5.11
CA SER A 55 14.55 1.22 5.84
C SER A 55 13.09 0.95 6.14
N PHE A 56 12.78 0.72 7.41
CA PHE A 56 11.44 0.38 7.87
C PHE A 56 10.38 1.41 7.45
N GLY A 57 10.66 2.70 7.62
CA GLY A 57 9.72 3.76 7.24
C GLY A 57 9.47 3.78 5.74
N LEU A 58 10.51 3.58 4.93
CA LEU A 58 10.38 3.56 3.47
C LEU A 58 9.63 2.30 2.99
N LYS A 59 9.93 1.15 3.60
CA LYS A 59 9.23 -0.11 3.33
C LYS A 59 7.74 0.01 3.61
N ASP A 60 7.36 0.52 4.79
CA ASP A 60 5.96 0.73 5.16
C ASP A 60 5.27 1.71 4.19
N GLU A 61 5.97 2.77 3.77
CA GLU A 61 5.47 3.72 2.79
C GLU A 61 5.16 3.07 1.43
N VAL A 62 6.05 2.23 0.94
CA VAL A 62 5.85 1.52 -0.34
C VAL A 62 4.74 0.47 -0.19
N LEU A 63 4.75 -0.35 0.88
CA LEU A 63 3.69 -1.32 1.14
C LEU A 63 2.31 -0.66 1.24
N ARG A 64 2.23 0.52 1.87
CA ARG A 64 1.00 1.33 1.92
C ARG A 64 0.53 1.73 0.52
N LYS A 65 1.44 2.18 -0.35
CA LYS A 65 1.09 2.53 -1.74
C LYS A 65 0.61 1.31 -2.53
N VAL A 66 1.23 0.13 -2.34
CA VAL A 66 0.75 -1.12 -2.95
C VAL A 66 -0.63 -1.50 -2.40
N ALA A 67 -0.87 -1.37 -1.09
CA ALA A 67 -2.17 -1.65 -0.49
C ALA A 67 -3.28 -0.75 -1.06
N ILE A 68 -2.99 0.54 -1.26
CA ILE A 68 -3.93 1.47 -1.91
C ILE A 68 -4.18 1.07 -3.37
N ALA A 69 -3.15 0.68 -4.12
CA ALA A 69 -3.32 0.20 -5.50
C ALA A 69 -4.18 -1.06 -5.58
N TYR A 70 -3.99 -2.02 -4.66
CA TYR A 70 -4.90 -3.17 -4.54
C TYR A 70 -6.34 -2.76 -4.24
N ILE A 71 -6.55 -1.76 -3.36
CA ILE A 71 -7.89 -1.23 -3.06
C ILE A 71 -8.54 -0.66 -4.32
N GLU A 72 -7.80 0.13 -5.09
CA GLU A 72 -8.27 0.75 -6.34
C GLU A 72 -8.58 -0.29 -7.42
N ASN A 73 -7.84 -1.41 -7.43
CA ASN A 73 -8.10 -2.55 -8.31
C ASN A 73 -9.22 -3.49 -7.80
N GLY A 74 -9.80 -3.22 -6.63
CA GLY A 74 -10.82 -4.07 -6.00
C GLY A 74 -10.27 -5.34 -5.32
N GLU A 75 -8.96 -5.49 -5.23
CA GLU A 75 -8.25 -6.60 -4.58
C GLU A 75 -8.15 -6.41 -3.06
N ILE A 76 -9.30 -6.24 -2.39
CA ILE A 76 -9.38 -5.86 -0.97
C ILE A 76 -8.65 -6.84 -0.05
N ASP A 77 -8.75 -8.15 -0.31
CA ASP A 77 -8.09 -9.16 0.52
C ASP A 77 -6.56 -9.05 0.47
N LYS A 78 -5.98 -8.73 -0.69
CA LYS A 78 -4.54 -8.49 -0.83
C LYS A 78 -4.11 -7.23 -0.10
N ALA A 79 -4.89 -6.15 -0.19
CA ALA A 79 -4.65 -4.93 0.57
C ALA A 79 -4.64 -5.19 2.09
N MET A 80 -5.61 -5.96 2.58
CA MET A 80 -5.70 -6.32 4.00
C MET A 80 -4.55 -7.23 4.45
N ALA A 81 -4.01 -8.08 3.57
CA ALA A 81 -2.81 -8.85 3.88
C ALA A 81 -1.58 -7.95 4.09
N LEU A 82 -1.47 -6.83 3.36
CA LEU A 82 -0.39 -5.86 3.55
C LEU A 82 -0.55 -5.02 4.81
N VAL A 83 -1.78 -4.69 5.21
CA VAL A 83 -2.09 -4.02 6.49
C VAL A 83 -1.49 -4.76 7.69
N GLU A 84 -1.39 -6.09 7.64
CA GLU A 84 -0.77 -6.89 8.71
C GLU A 84 0.75 -6.67 8.84
N LYS A 85 1.39 -6.28 7.74
CA LYS A 85 2.84 -6.08 7.64
C LYS A 85 3.26 -4.66 8.02
N ILE A 86 2.43 -3.67 7.70
CA ILE A 86 2.68 -2.26 8.00
C ILE A 86 2.54 -1.99 9.50
N LYS A 87 3.45 -1.19 10.05
CA LYS A 87 3.48 -0.84 11.49
C LYS A 87 3.35 0.66 11.73
N THR A 88 3.71 1.47 10.76
CA THR A 88 3.61 2.92 10.82
C THR A 88 2.13 3.33 10.84
N GLU A 89 1.67 3.90 11.95
CA GLU A 89 0.24 4.15 12.17
C GLU A 89 -0.35 5.18 11.19
N THR A 90 0.44 6.17 10.77
CA THR A 90 0.02 7.14 9.73
C THR A 90 -0.17 6.49 8.36
N ASP A 91 0.46 5.34 8.13
CA ASP A 91 0.32 4.58 6.89
C ASP A 91 -0.93 3.70 6.92
N LEU A 92 -1.21 3.09 8.08
CA LEU A 92 -2.47 2.42 8.34
C LEU A 92 -3.65 3.39 8.24
N GLU A 93 -3.52 4.61 8.78
CA GLU A 93 -4.54 5.65 8.67
C GLU A 93 -4.90 5.96 7.21
N LYS A 94 -3.89 6.19 6.35
CA LYS A 94 -4.13 6.46 4.92
C LYS A 94 -4.88 5.32 4.23
N ILE A 95 -4.56 4.06 4.56
CA ILE A 95 -5.28 2.89 4.03
C ILE A 95 -6.73 2.88 4.52
N ALA A 96 -6.95 3.11 5.83
CA ALA A 96 -8.28 3.17 6.40
C ALA A 96 -9.14 4.25 5.73
N MET A 97 -8.58 5.44 5.52
CA MET A 97 -9.27 6.54 4.82
C MET A 97 -9.62 6.17 3.38
N LYS A 98 -8.73 5.48 2.65
CA LYS A 98 -9.04 5.00 1.29
C LYS A 98 -10.15 3.95 1.29
N LEU A 99 -10.17 3.04 2.28
CA LEU A 99 -11.25 2.08 2.44
C LEU A 99 -12.60 2.77 2.74
N ILE A 100 -12.61 3.84 3.54
CA ILE A 100 -13.81 4.66 3.79
C ILE A 100 -14.30 5.32 2.51
N GLU A 101 -13.39 5.90 1.71
CA GLU A 101 -13.70 6.53 0.41
C GLU A 101 -14.46 5.57 -0.52
N ILE A 102 -14.05 4.29 -0.54
CA ILE A 102 -14.70 3.25 -1.35
C ILE A 102 -15.76 2.44 -0.57
N LYS A 103 -16.25 2.97 0.56
CA LYS A 103 -17.34 2.41 1.38
C LYS A 103 -17.07 1.02 1.96
N LYS A 104 -15.80 0.64 2.09
CA LYS A 104 -15.34 -0.59 2.75
C LYS A 104 -15.17 -0.36 4.25
N TYR A 105 -16.28 0.01 4.91
CA TYR A 105 -16.28 0.44 6.32
C TYR A 105 -15.84 -0.65 7.29
N ARG A 106 -16.17 -1.92 7.01
CA ARG A 106 -15.77 -3.05 7.86
C ARG A 106 -14.25 -3.24 7.83
N GLU A 107 -13.66 -3.14 6.65
CA GLU A 107 -12.22 -3.23 6.45
C GLU A 107 -11.51 -2.03 7.07
N ALA A 108 -12.02 -0.81 6.87
CA ALA A 108 -11.50 0.39 7.52
C ALA A 108 -11.51 0.27 9.05
N LEU A 109 -12.57 -0.30 9.64
CA LEU A 109 -12.65 -0.56 11.07
C LEU A 109 -11.58 -1.55 11.55
N LYS A 110 -11.36 -2.65 10.81
CA LYS A 110 -10.28 -3.61 11.12
C LYS A 110 -8.90 -2.94 11.10
N VAL A 111 -8.65 -2.03 10.16
CA VAL A 111 -7.40 -1.24 10.14
C VAL A 111 -7.30 -0.36 11.39
N ALA A 112 -8.37 0.35 11.75
CA ALA A 112 -8.44 1.21 12.93
C ALA A 112 -8.20 0.46 14.25
N GLU A 113 -8.61 -0.82 14.33
CA GLU A 113 -8.40 -1.67 15.51
C GLU A 113 -6.91 -1.94 15.78
N LYS A 114 -6.05 -1.88 14.77
CA LYS A 114 -4.60 -2.09 14.91
C LYS A 114 -3.85 -0.86 15.42
N ILE A 115 -4.46 0.32 15.35
CA ILE A 115 -3.85 1.60 15.67
C ILE A 115 -3.91 1.84 17.19
N LYS A 116 -2.76 2.14 17.80
CA LYS A 116 -2.64 2.44 19.23
C LYS A 116 -2.82 3.92 19.53
N SER A 117 -2.36 4.81 18.64
CA SER A 117 -2.62 6.24 18.79
C SER A 117 -4.10 6.50 18.85
N ARG A 118 -4.55 6.97 20.03
CA ARG A 118 -5.94 7.30 20.28
C ARG A 118 -6.47 8.33 19.29
N ALA A 119 -5.68 9.37 19.02
CA ALA A 119 -6.07 10.46 18.13
C ALA A 119 -6.32 9.95 16.70
N ILE A 120 -5.41 9.14 16.15
CA ILE A 120 -5.55 8.57 14.81
C ILE A 120 -6.77 7.65 14.76
N LYS A 121 -6.91 6.76 15.75
CA LYS A 121 -8.04 5.83 15.83
C LYS A 121 -9.38 6.54 15.92
N GLU A 122 -9.52 7.54 16.78
CA GLU A 122 -10.74 8.35 16.91
C GLU A 122 -11.05 9.09 15.61
N GLY A 123 -10.04 9.63 14.92
CA GLY A 123 -10.21 10.27 13.61
C GLY A 123 -10.83 9.34 12.56
N ILE A 124 -10.31 8.11 12.44
CA ILE A 124 -10.84 7.10 11.51
C ILE A 124 -12.26 6.69 11.90
N LEU A 125 -12.53 6.44 13.19
CA LEU A 125 -13.88 6.06 13.65
C LEU A 125 -14.90 7.16 13.37
N MET A 126 -14.53 8.42 13.61
CA MET A 126 -15.38 9.57 13.28
C MET A 126 -15.66 9.67 11.78
N ALA A 127 -14.64 9.43 10.94
CA ALA A 127 -14.81 9.41 9.49
C ALA A 127 -15.77 8.30 9.02
N ILE A 128 -15.70 7.09 9.62
CA ILE A 128 -16.65 6.00 9.35
C ILE A 128 -18.08 6.41 9.75
N ILE A 129 -18.25 6.97 10.96
CA ILE A 129 -19.57 7.39 11.47
C ILE A 129 -20.18 8.46 10.56
N ASN A 130 -19.42 9.49 10.20
CA ASN A 130 -19.90 10.57 9.34
C ASN A 130 -20.29 10.04 7.96
N ALA A 131 -19.48 9.17 7.35
CA ALA A 131 -19.79 8.56 6.06
C ALA A 131 -21.09 7.73 6.11
N LEU A 132 -21.32 6.97 7.19
CA LEU A 132 -22.56 6.22 7.39
C LEU A 132 -23.78 7.12 7.62
N LEU A 133 -23.63 8.20 8.40
CA LEU A 133 -24.71 9.17 8.62
C LEU A 133 -25.11 9.88 7.32
N ASP A 134 -24.12 10.26 6.50
CA ASP A 134 -24.34 10.87 5.19
C ASP A 134 -25.06 9.92 4.21
N GLU A 135 -24.90 8.61 4.38
CA GLU A 135 -25.61 7.59 3.59
C GLU A 135 -27.04 7.35 4.10
N LEU A 136 -27.28 7.42 5.41
CA LEU A 136 -28.61 7.25 5.99
C LEU A 136 -29.50 8.49 5.84
N GLY A 137 -28.90 9.67 5.73
CA GLY A 137 -29.61 10.93 5.49
C GLY A 137 -29.99 11.20 4.03
N LYS A 138 -29.56 10.34 3.10
CA LYS A 138 -29.87 10.40 1.66
C LYS A 138 -30.96 9.39 1.30
#